data_AF-A0A535NML7-F1
#
_entry.id   AF-A0A535NML7-F1
#
_cell.length_a   1.000
_cell.length_b   1.000
_cell.length_c   1.000
_cell.angle_alpha   90.00
_cell.angle_beta   90.00
_cell.angle_gamma   90.00
#
_symmetry.space_group_name_H-M   'P 1'
#
loop_
_entity.id
_entity.type
_entity.pdbx_description
1 polymer ?
#
loop_
_entity_poly.entity_id
_entity_poly.type
_entity_poly.pdbx_seq_one_letter_code
_entity_poly.pdbx_strand_id
1 'polypeptide(L)' 'MNLRPLGDRVVLKPVDREEMTKSGIVIPDTAKEKPQEGIVEAVGTGRILDSGQRVPMELKVGDKV' A
#
# COMPACT_ATOMS: atom_id res chain seq x y z
N MET A 1 -2.56 -16.53 5.14
CA MET A 1 -1.86 -15.82 6.24
C MET A 1 -2.63 -14.54 6.51
N ASN A 2 -3.12 -14.35 7.73
CA ASN A 2 -3.87 -13.13 8.08
C ASN A 2 -2.96 -12.17 8.83
N LEU A 3 -2.32 -11.25 8.11
CA LEU A 3 -1.47 -10.22 8.70
C LEU A 3 -2.37 -9.10 9.23
N ARG A 4 -2.40 -8.91 10.56
CA ARG A 4 -3.12 -7.78 11.18
C ARG A 4 -2.12 -6.70 11.61
N PRO A 5 -2.03 -5.58 10.87
CA PRO A 5 -1.25 -4.44 11.33
C PRO A 5 -1.86 -3.84 12.60
N LEU A 6 -1.01 -3.33 13.50
CA LEU A 6 -1.40 -2.68 14.74
C LEU A 6 -1.19 -1.16 14.63
N GLY A 7 -2.04 -0.38 15.30
CA GLY A 7 -1.95 1.09 15.31
C GLY A 7 -2.25 1.70 13.95
N ASP A 8 -1.39 2.61 13.51
CA ASP A 8 -1.46 3.38 12.26
C ASP A 8 -0.79 2.70 11.05
N ARG A 9 -0.46 1.40 11.18
CA ARG A 9 0.19 0.64 10.11
C ARG A 9 -0.80 0.12 9.08
N VAL A 10 -0.35 0.03 7.84
CA VAL A 10 -1.09 -0.51 6.70
C VAL A 10 -0.22 -1.52 5.98
N VAL A 11 -0.83 -2.60 5.51
CA VAL A 11 -0.18 -3.62 4.68
C VAL A 11 -0.59 -3.37 3.24
N LEU A 12 0.39 -3.06 2.40
CA LEU A 12 0.22 -2.87 0.97
C LEU A 12 0.79 -4.07 0.22
N LYS A 13 0.08 -4.48 -0.83
CA LYS A 13 0.59 -5.36 -1.87
C LYS A 13 1.01 -4.49 -3.05
N PRO A 14 2.31 -4.45 -3.43
CA PRO A 14 2.76 -3.68 -4.59
C PRO A 14 1.99 -4.11 -5.84
N VAL A 15 1.55 -3.15 -6.64
CA VAL A 15 1.03 -3.46 -7.99
C VAL A 15 2.18 -3.70 -8.94
N ASP A 16 2.00 -4.65 -9.85
CA ASP A 16 2.97 -4.93 -10.89
C ASP A 16 3.13 -3.70 -11.80
N ARG A 17 4.37 -3.37 -12.11
CA ARG A 17 4.69 -2.28 -13.02
C ARG A 17 4.43 -2.73 -14.46
N GLU A 18 3.94 -1.82 -15.29
CA GLU A 18 3.85 -2.03 -16.73
C GLU A 18 5.24 -2.33 -17.31
N GLU A 19 5.40 -3.48 -17.94
CA GLU A 19 6.67 -3.90 -18.58
C GLU A 19 7.01 -3.05 -19.81
N MET A 20 6.00 -2.39 -20.38
CA MET A 20 6.10 -1.51 -21.52
C MET A 20 5.64 -0.12 -21.15
N THR A 21 6.42 0.89 -21.55
CA THR A 21 5.96 2.28 -21.52
C THR A 21 4.85 2.51 -22.54
N LYS A 22 4.09 3.61 -22.41
CA LYS A 22 3.05 4.02 -23.37
C LYS A 22 3.56 4.16 -24.82
N SER A 23 4.87 4.32 -25.00
CA SER A 23 5.55 4.42 -26.31
C SER A 23 6.09 3.08 -26.83
N GLY A 24 5.81 1.96 -26.15
CA GLY A 24 6.22 0.61 -26.56
C GLY A 24 7.64 0.21 -26.20
N ILE A 25 8.34 0.99 -25.36
CA ILE A 25 9.71 0.66 -24.92
C ILE A 25 9.63 -0.32 -23.75
N VAL A 26 10.28 -1.49 -23.90
CA VAL A 26 10.41 -2.51 -22.85
C VAL A 26 11.43 -2.05 -21.80
N ILE A 27 11.02 -2.06 -20.54
CA ILE A 27 11.90 -1.68 -19.42
C ILE A 27 12.67 -2.91 -18.95
N PRO A 28 14.02 -2.92 -19.02
CA PRO A 28 14.82 -4.03 -18.53
C PRO A 28 14.69 -4.17 -17.01
N ASP A 29 14.83 -5.40 -16.50
CA ASP A 29 14.65 -5.71 -15.08
C ASP A 29 15.55 -4.90 -14.13
N THR A 30 16.73 -4.49 -14.61
CA THR A 30 17.70 -3.66 -13.86
C THR A 30 17.28 -2.19 -13.71
N ALA A 31 16.37 -1.71 -14.55
CA ALA A 31 15.81 -0.36 -14.50
C ALA A 31 14.42 -0.32 -13.83
N LYS A 32 13.92 -1.46 -13.32
CA LYS A 32 12.66 -1.54 -12.58
C LYS A 32 12.86 -0.94 -11.18
N GLU A 33 12.45 0.30 -11.01
CA GLU A 33 12.30 0.91 -9.68
C GLU A 33 11.19 0.24 -8.88
N LYS A 34 11.28 0.33 -7.54
CA LYS A 34 10.25 -0.22 -6.64
C LYS A 34 8.90 0.43 -6.94
N PRO A 35 7.81 -0.35 -7.07
CA PRO A 35 6.47 0.21 -7.23
C PRO A 35 6.16 1.15 -6.06
N GLN A 36 5.75 2.38 -6.38
CA GLN A 36 5.27 3.33 -5.39
C GLN A 36 3.77 3.15 -5.12
N GLU A 37 3.07 2.48 -6.04
CA GLU A 37 1.65 2.14 -5.91
C GLU A 37 1.45 0.72 -5.38
N GLY A 38 0.35 0.50 -4.65
CA GLY A 38 -0.06 -0.78 -4.12
C GLY A 38 -1.53 -0.83 -3.74
N ILE A 39 -2.03 -2.04 -3.51
CA ILE A 39 -3.38 -2.30 -3.00
C ILE A 39 -3.31 -2.56 -1.50
N VAL A 40 -4.24 -1.95 -0.76
CA VAL A 40 -4.37 -2.16 0.68
C VAL A 40 -4.95 -3.54 0.97
N GLU A 41 -4.14 -4.44 1.53
CA GLU A 41 -4.56 -5.79 1.95
C GLU A 41 -5.05 -5.81 3.40
N ALA A 42 -4.48 -4.97 4.28
CA ALA A 42 -4.91 -4.87 5.66
C ALA A 42 -4.65 -3.48 6.24
N VAL A 43 -5.59 -3.02 7.08
CA VAL A 43 -5.54 -1.71 7.74
C VAL A 43 -5.51 -1.90 9.25
N GLY A 44 -4.68 -1.11 9.92
CA GLY A 44 -4.56 -1.12 11.36
C GLY A 44 -5.77 -0.47 12.04
N THR A 45 -5.84 -0.61 13.37
CA THR A 45 -6.95 -0.09 14.17
C THR A 45 -6.95 1.44 14.35
N GLY A 46 -6.01 2.16 13.72
CA GLY A 46 -5.85 3.60 13.81
C GLY A 46 -4.91 4.06 14.94
N ARG A 47 -4.47 5.32 14.85
CA ARG A 47 -3.63 5.97 15.87
C ARG A 47 -4.46 6.24 17.12
N ILE A 48 -3.88 5.99 18.30
CA ILE A 48 -4.43 6.41 19.58
C ILE A 48 -3.83 7.79 19.88
N LEU A 49 -4.69 8.78 20.12
CA LEU A 49 -4.31 10.11 20.58
C LEU A 49 -3.98 10.07 22.08
N ASP A 50 -3.24 11.07 22.55
CA ASP A 50 -2.91 11.22 23.98
C ASP A 50 -4.17 11.38 24.86
N SER A 51 -5.31 11.75 24.26
CA SER A 51 -6.63 11.81 24.87
C SER A 51 -7.32 10.45 25.04
N GLY A 52 -6.68 9.35 24.60
CA GLY A 52 -7.24 8.00 24.60
C GLY A 52 -8.23 7.71 23.46
N GLN A 53 -8.53 8.69 22.62
CA GLN A 53 -9.41 8.53 21.46
C GLN A 53 -8.66 7.92 20.28
N ARG A 54 -9.33 7.05 19.52
CA ARG A 54 -8.78 6.46 18.29
C ARG A 54 -9.18 7.30 17.08
N VAL A 55 -8.19 7.67 16.28
CA VAL A 55 -8.44 8.27 14.95
C VAL A 55 -8.70 7.13 13.97
N PRO A 56 -9.88 7.07 13.32
CA PRO A 56 -10.16 6.06 12.32
C PRO A 56 -9.23 6.24 11.12
N MET A 57 -8.78 5.12 10.54
CA MET A 57 -8.05 5.14 9.28
C MET A 57 -9.01 5.48 8.14
N GLU A 58 -8.61 6.37 7.24
CA GLU A 58 -9.41 6.71 6.05
C GLU A 58 -9.34 5.61 4.99
N LEU A 59 -8.25 4.84 4.99
CA LEU A 59 -8.00 3.75 4.06
C LEU A 59 -8.83 2.51 4.40
N LYS A 60 -9.35 1.86 3.37
CA LYS A 60 -10.09 0.60 3.44
C LYS A 60 -9.32 -0.52 2.75
N VAL A 61 -9.63 -1.75 3.12
CA VAL A 61 -9.11 -2.93 2.42
C VAL A 61 -9.63 -2.91 0.98
N GLY A 62 -8.72 -3.02 0.02
CA GLY A 62 -8.98 -2.95 -1.41
C GLY A 62 -8.70 -1.59 -2.05
N ASP A 63 -8.39 -0.55 -1.27
CA ASP A 63 -8.04 0.76 -1.83
C ASP A 63 -6.69 0.68 -2.57
N LYS A 64 -6.59 1.40 -3.69
CA LYS A 64 -5.35 1.56 -4.44
C LYS A 64 -4.70 2.89 -4.03
N VAL A 65 -3.47 2.82 -3.52
CA VAL A 65 -2.65 3.96 -3.07
C VAL A 65 -1.29 3.97 -3.71
#